data_AF-A0A7S2P4N5-F1
#
_entry.id   AF-A0A7S2P4N5-F1
#
_cell.length_a   1.000
_cell.length_b   1.000
_cell.length_c   1.000
_cell.angle_alpha   90.00
_cell.angle_beta   90.00
_cell.angle_gamma   90.00
#
_symmetry.space_group_name_H-M   'P 1'
#
loop_
_entity.id
_entity.type
_entity.pdbx_description
1 polymer ?
#
loop_
_entity_poly.entity_id
_entity_poly.type
_entity_poly.pdbx_seq_one_letter_code
_entity_poly.pdbx_strand_id
1 'polypeptide(L)'
;ADFVPGRALALAGGGFRASSVETGLTSGVLAVAHAMLPGAGASPTLQGTGVYGQFASVASVSGGSWFAAELIYSERFVRLVEQMAASPGEAAALHREGWTKPLLSVGRQDSVQVRAISRMMKRLGHTGLSQDVLMLAYLWQTRFTWTNFCEMLLELTGGIDASVTLGSPVSPWAKGKAWLVAHTLTTPRAKAGEAVHIEEARRPARAITQTTAGSPGLSVYTPAVYSYTLGSYTLGSAG
;
A
#
# COMPACT_ATOMS: atom_id res chain seq x y z
N ALA A 1 -20.88 8.92 -5.39
CA ALA A 1 -19.84 8.83 -4.36
C ALA A 1 -19.82 10.17 -3.69
N ASP A 2 -20.25 10.22 -2.43
CA ASP A 2 -20.20 11.45 -1.66
C ASP A 2 -18.73 11.81 -1.44
N PHE A 3 -18.40 13.07 -1.66
CA PHE A 3 -17.06 13.58 -1.42
C PHE A 3 -16.74 13.41 0.07
N VAL A 4 -15.61 12.80 0.42
CA VAL A 4 -15.15 12.70 1.82
C VAL A 4 -14.17 13.86 2.07
N PRO A 5 -14.63 15.01 2.61
CA PRO A 5 -13.75 16.15 2.86
C PRO A 5 -12.72 15.81 3.94
N GLY A 6 -11.45 16.15 3.72
CA GLY A 6 -10.42 16.07 4.75
C GLY A 6 -9.01 15.84 4.20
N ARG A 7 -8.05 15.60 5.10
CA ARG A 7 -6.65 15.35 4.75
C ARG A 7 -6.51 13.99 4.07
N ALA A 8 -5.56 13.86 3.15
CA ALA A 8 -5.25 12.61 2.47
C ALA A 8 -3.87 12.07 2.92
N LEU A 9 -3.78 10.76 3.16
CA LEU A 9 -2.52 10.04 3.32
C LEU A 9 -2.06 9.55 1.95
N ALA A 10 -0.85 9.88 1.53
CA ALA A 10 -0.28 9.43 0.26
C ALA A 10 0.86 8.44 0.50
N LEU A 11 0.75 7.25 -0.08
CA LEU A 11 1.68 6.12 0.07
C LEU A 11 2.34 5.83 -1.28
N ALA A 12 3.65 5.98 -1.32
CA ALA A 12 4.40 6.02 -2.57
C ALA A 12 4.74 4.61 -3.07
N GLY A 13 4.97 4.51 -4.37
CA GLY A 13 5.46 3.29 -4.99
C GLY A 13 6.93 3.04 -4.69
N GLY A 14 7.36 1.80 -4.91
CA GLY A 14 8.75 1.39 -4.70
C GLY A 14 8.90 -0.07 -4.26
N GLY A 15 7.97 -0.93 -4.70
CA GLY A 15 8.00 -2.36 -4.38
C GLY A 15 8.16 -2.63 -2.88
N PHE A 16 9.04 -3.58 -2.56
CA PHE A 16 9.26 -3.99 -1.17
C PHE A 16 9.88 -2.93 -0.29
N ARG A 17 10.68 -2.05 -0.89
CA ARG A 17 11.28 -0.94 -0.16
C ARG A 17 10.21 -0.01 0.37
N ALA A 18 9.24 0.37 -0.46
CA ALA A 18 8.15 1.25 -0.04
C ALA A 18 7.35 0.62 1.11
N SER A 19 6.89 -0.62 0.94
CA SER A 19 6.15 -1.34 1.98
C SER A 19 6.94 -1.44 3.30
N SER A 20 8.23 -1.79 3.26
CA SER A 20 9.07 -1.90 4.45
C SER A 20 9.30 -0.54 5.15
N VAL A 21 9.55 0.51 4.36
CA VAL A 21 9.75 1.87 4.89
C VAL A 21 8.48 2.41 5.52
N GLU A 22 7.33 2.24 4.87
CA GLU A 22 6.03 2.70 5.39
C GLU A 22 5.65 1.94 6.67
N THR A 23 5.98 0.66 6.76
CA THR A 23 5.79 -0.15 7.97
C THR A 23 6.65 0.34 9.14
N GLY A 24 7.95 0.59 8.88
CA GLY A 24 8.88 1.15 9.87
C GLY A 24 8.49 2.57 10.31
N LEU A 25 8.10 3.43 9.36
CA LEU A 25 7.64 4.79 9.65
C LEU A 25 6.37 4.77 10.49
N THR A 26 5.39 3.95 10.11
CA THR A 26 4.12 3.84 10.84
C THR A 26 4.34 3.38 12.27
N SER A 27 5.13 2.32 12.49
CA SER A 27 5.44 1.83 13.84
C SER A 27 6.21 2.85 14.67
N GLY A 28 7.17 3.57 14.09
CA GLY A 28 7.90 4.64 14.77
C GLY A 28 7.02 5.82 15.18
N VAL A 29 6.18 6.32 14.26
CA VAL A 29 5.23 7.40 14.56
C VAL A 29 4.22 6.95 15.61
N LEU A 30 3.75 5.71 15.51
CA LEU A 30 2.83 5.11 16.47
C LEU A 30 3.43 5.05 17.89
N ALA A 31 4.70 4.64 18.01
CA ALA A 31 5.42 4.62 19.29
C ALA A 31 5.54 6.02 19.91
N VAL A 32 5.93 7.02 19.11
CA VAL A 32 6.06 8.41 19.58
C VAL A 32 4.70 8.98 19.97
N ALA A 33 3.67 8.80 19.14
CA ALA A 33 2.32 9.29 19.42
C ALA A 33 1.77 8.70 20.72
N HIS A 34 2.00 7.41 20.96
CA HIS A 34 1.61 6.76 22.21
C HIS A 34 2.33 7.34 23.43
N ALA A 35 3.64 7.56 23.34
CA ALA A 35 4.43 8.16 24.43
C ALA A 35 3.98 9.60 24.78
N MET A 36 3.31 10.29 23.85
CA MET A 36 2.77 11.64 24.05
C MET A 36 1.35 11.67 24.65
N LEU A 37 0.67 10.52 24.79
CA LEU A 37 -0.68 10.47 25.36
C LEU A 37 -0.65 10.62 26.89
N PRO A 38 -1.52 11.48 27.47
CA PRO A 38 -1.70 11.52 28.93
C PRO A 38 -2.19 10.17 29.45
N GLY A 39 -1.45 9.57 30.39
CA GLY A 39 -1.80 8.28 30.96
C GLY A 39 -1.74 7.12 29.96
N ALA A 40 -0.80 7.19 29.01
CA ALA A 40 -0.58 6.15 28.00
C ALA A 40 -0.69 4.74 28.62
N GLY A 41 -1.64 3.94 28.09
CA GLY A 41 -1.89 2.57 28.54
C GLY A 41 -0.73 1.62 28.22
N ALA A 42 -0.95 0.31 28.38
CA ALA A 42 0.14 -0.66 28.33
C ALA A 42 0.79 -0.85 26.94
N SER A 43 0.12 -0.52 25.83
CA SER A 43 0.69 -0.71 24.49
C SER A 43 0.13 0.26 23.43
N PRO A 44 0.96 0.68 22.45
CA PRO A 44 0.54 1.53 21.35
C PRO A 44 -0.40 0.79 20.38
N THR A 45 -1.53 1.42 20.03
CA THR A 45 -2.45 0.91 18.99
C THR A 45 -2.75 1.96 17.94
N LEU A 46 -2.96 1.55 16.69
CA LEU A 46 -3.30 2.47 15.59
C LEU A 46 -4.57 3.28 15.90
N GLN A 47 -5.56 2.61 16.49
CA GLN A 47 -6.82 3.24 16.88
C GLN A 47 -6.62 4.15 18.10
N GLY A 48 -5.92 3.69 19.14
CA GLY A 48 -5.77 4.43 20.40
C GLY A 48 -4.91 5.67 20.30
N THR A 49 -3.93 5.70 19.39
CA THR A 49 -3.08 6.88 19.16
C THR A 49 -3.69 7.90 18.22
N GLY A 50 -4.68 7.50 17.41
CA GLY A 50 -5.30 8.40 16.44
C GLY A 50 -4.35 8.89 15.33
N VAL A 51 -3.19 8.25 15.14
CA VAL A 51 -2.16 8.67 14.16
C VAL A 51 -2.74 8.86 12.74
N TYR A 52 -3.68 7.99 12.36
CA TYR A 52 -4.40 8.07 11.09
C TYR A 52 -5.82 8.64 11.18
N GLY A 53 -6.24 9.06 12.38
CA GLY A 53 -7.59 9.59 12.63
C GLY A 53 -7.92 10.82 11.80
N GLN A 54 -6.93 11.69 11.56
CA GLN A 54 -7.06 12.95 10.82
C GLN A 54 -7.25 12.81 9.30
N PHE A 55 -7.00 11.64 8.72
CA PHE A 55 -7.08 11.44 7.26
C PHE A 55 -8.47 10.95 6.85
N ALA A 56 -9.10 11.65 5.92
CA ALA A 56 -10.36 11.25 5.29
C ALA A 56 -10.15 10.23 4.16
N SER A 57 -8.96 10.24 3.54
CA SER A 57 -8.64 9.38 2.41
C SER A 57 -7.21 8.86 2.44
N VAL A 58 -6.99 7.75 1.73
CA VAL A 58 -5.69 7.13 1.51
C VAL A 58 -5.50 6.97 0.00
N ALA A 59 -4.40 7.49 -0.54
CA ALA A 59 -3.97 7.27 -1.91
C ALA A 59 -2.71 6.43 -1.91
N SER A 60 -2.63 5.41 -2.76
CA SER A 60 -1.49 4.49 -2.78
C SER A 60 -1.14 4.03 -4.19
N VAL A 61 0.12 3.66 -4.42
CA VAL A 61 0.57 3.06 -5.67
C VAL A 61 1.65 1.99 -5.43
N SER A 62 1.65 0.92 -6.22
CA SER A 62 2.68 -0.13 -6.20
C SER A 62 2.91 -0.67 -4.77
N GLY A 63 4.15 -0.68 -4.26
CA GLY A 63 4.48 -1.15 -2.92
C GLY A 63 3.68 -0.51 -1.79
N GLY A 64 3.34 0.77 -1.91
CA GLY A 64 2.49 1.44 -0.93
C GLY A 64 1.04 0.97 -0.96
N SER A 65 0.58 0.40 -2.09
CA SER A 65 -0.72 -0.27 -2.14
C SER A 65 -0.71 -1.61 -1.41
N TRP A 66 0.42 -2.32 -1.35
CA TRP A 66 0.54 -3.53 -0.52
C TRP A 66 0.43 -3.17 0.96
N PHE A 67 1.24 -2.20 1.41
CA PHE A 67 1.18 -1.71 2.78
C PHE A 67 -0.22 -1.20 3.15
N ALA A 68 -0.85 -0.39 2.27
CA ALA A 68 -2.22 0.09 2.50
C ALA A 68 -3.22 -1.07 2.64
N ALA A 69 -3.18 -2.05 1.72
CA ALA A 69 -4.07 -3.21 1.76
C ALA A 69 -3.90 -4.00 3.05
N GLU A 70 -2.66 -4.29 3.45
CA GLU A 70 -2.35 -5.00 4.68
C GLU A 70 -2.83 -4.22 5.91
N LEU A 71 -2.56 -2.92 5.99
CA LEU A 71 -2.99 -2.10 7.12
C LEU A 71 -4.51 -1.98 7.20
N ILE A 72 -5.22 -1.95 6.06
CA ILE A 72 -6.68 -1.83 6.01
C ILE A 72 -7.36 -3.17 6.33
N TYR A 73 -6.95 -4.27 5.71
CA TYR A 73 -7.70 -5.54 5.72
C TYR A 73 -7.08 -6.65 6.58
N SER A 74 -5.85 -6.48 7.09
CA SER A 74 -5.19 -7.52 7.90
C SER A 74 -5.03 -7.12 9.36
N GLU A 75 -5.82 -7.75 10.24
CA GLU A 75 -5.57 -7.66 11.68
C GLU A 75 -4.19 -8.21 12.07
N ARG A 76 -3.70 -9.24 11.37
CA ARG A 76 -2.40 -9.84 11.62
C ARG A 76 -1.28 -8.81 11.38
N PHE A 77 -1.37 -8.07 10.28
CA PHE A 77 -0.39 -7.04 9.94
C PHE A 77 -0.51 -5.83 10.86
N VAL A 78 -1.73 -5.40 11.22
CA VAL A 78 -1.93 -4.37 12.24
C VAL A 78 -1.25 -4.74 13.56
N ARG A 79 -1.45 -5.97 14.05
CA ARG A 79 -0.78 -6.46 15.26
C ARG A 79 0.75 -6.45 15.13
N LEU A 80 1.29 -6.80 13.96
CA LEU A 80 2.73 -6.71 13.70
C LEU A 80 3.23 -5.26 13.84
N VAL A 81 2.56 -4.30 13.21
CA VAL A 81 2.91 -2.86 13.28
C VAL A 81 2.83 -2.34 14.72
N GLU A 82 1.81 -2.74 15.46
CA GLU A 82 1.63 -2.36 16.88
C GLU A 82 2.69 -2.99 17.78
N GLN A 83 3.08 -4.24 17.55
CA GLN A 83 4.20 -4.90 18.25
C GLN A 83 5.53 -4.22 17.95
N MET A 84 5.77 -3.84 16.68
CA MET A 84 6.96 -3.07 16.31
C MET A 84 7.00 -1.72 17.01
N ALA A 85 5.85 -1.07 17.19
CA ALA A 85 5.75 0.18 17.94
C ALA A 85 5.95 0.00 19.45
N ALA A 86 5.45 -1.12 20.01
CA ALA A 86 5.62 -1.46 21.43
C ALA A 86 7.08 -1.79 21.78
N SER A 87 7.82 -2.37 20.84
CA SER A 87 9.23 -2.77 21.01
C SER A 87 10.12 -2.21 19.89
N PRO A 88 10.42 -0.90 19.85
CA PRO A 88 11.18 -0.30 18.75
C PRO A 88 12.58 -0.93 18.52
N GLY A 89 13.24 -1.38 19.59
CA GLY A 89 14.52 -2.09 19.51
C GLY A 89 14.44 -3.45 18.82
N GLU A 90 13.27 -4.07 18.79
CA GLU A 90 13.01 -5.38 18.17
C GLU A 90 12.28 -5.25 16.82
N ALA A 91 11.88 -4.05 16.41
CA ALA A 91 11.03 -3.82 15.24
C ALA A 91 11.56 -4.48 13.96
N ALA A 92 12.88 -4.44 13.73
CA ALA A 92 13.50 -5.09 12.59
C ALA A 92 13.43 -6.63 12.64
N ALA A 93 13.55 -7.23 13.83
CA ALA A 93 13.42 -8.67 14.01
C ALA A 93 11.95 -9.09 13.85
N LEU A 94 11.01 -8.36 14.46
CA LEU A 94 9.58 -8.58 14.32
C LEU A 94 9.14 -8.50 12.85
N HIS A 95 9.55 -7.47 12.12
CA HIS A 95 9.25 -7.34 10.68
C HIS A 95 9.84 -8.49 9.86
N ARG A 96 11.07 -8.89 10.18
CA ARG A 96 11.72 -10.02 9.49
C ARG A 96 10.94 -11.32 9.69
N GLU A 97 10.51 -11.60 10.92
CA GLU A 97 9.76 -12.83 11.23
C GLU A 97 8.33 -12.78 10.70
N GLY A 98 7.61 -11.68 10.91
CA GLY A 98 6.19 -11.55 10.61
C GLY A 98 5.87 -11.24 9.15
N TRP A 99 6.81 -10.69 8.39
CA TRP A 99 6.57 -10.23 7.02
C TRP A 99 7.62 -10.78 6.04
N THR A 100 8.91 -10.59 6.30
CA THR A 100 9.98 -10.96 5.33
C THR A 100 10.12 -12.47 5.15
N LYS A 101 10.15 -13.26 6.23
CA LYS A 101 10.31 -14.71 6.14
C LYS A 101 9.12 -15.41 5.45
N PRO A 102 7.85 -15.08 5.76
CA PRO A 102 6.70 -15.62 5.03
C PRO A 102 6.81 -15.39 3.52
N LEU A 103 7.12 -14.16 3.10
CA LEU A 103 7.32 -13.84 1.69
C LEU A 103 8.46 -14.67 1.06
N LEU A 104 9.60 -14.76 1.73
CA LEU A 104 10.76 -15.51 1.22
C LEU A 104 10.58 -17.03 1.26
N SER A 105 9.56 -17.55 1.95
CA SER A 105 9.30 -18.99 2.03
C SER A 105 8.98 -19.60 0.66
N VAL A 106 8.39 -18.81 -0.25
CA VAL A 106 8.09 -19.24 -1.63
C VAL A 106 9.34 -19.26 -2.51
N GLY A 107 10.26 -18.31 -2.29
CA GLY A 107 11.51 -18.20 -3.03
C GLY A 107 12.55 -19.28 -2.69
N ARG A 108 12.28 -20.15 -1.72
CA ARG A 108 13.17 -21.24 -1.30
C ARG A 108 13.11 -22.49 -2.19
N GLN A 109 12.38 -22.47 -3.30
CA GLN A 109 12.50 -23.53 -4.30
C GLN A 109 13.75 -23.30 -5.17
N ASP A 110 14.68 -24.25 -5.13
CA ASP A 110 16.08 -24.25 -5.59
C ASP A 110 16.37 -23.91 -7.08
N SER A 111 15.93 -22.76 -7.59
CA SER A 111 16.32 -22.33 -8.94
C SER A 111 17.78 -21.86 -8.99
N VAL A 112 18.63 -22.63 -9.68
CA VAL A 112 20.02 -22.27 -9.99
C VAL A 112 20.10 -20.94 -10.78
N GLN A 113 19.10 -20.66 -11.62
CA GLN A 113 19.00 -19.44 -12.41
C GLN A 113 18.75 -18.20 -11.54
N VAL A 114 17.89 -18.30 -10.51
CA VAL A 114 17.65 -17.22 -9.52
C VAL A 114 18.95 -16.85 -8.80
N ARG A 115 19.77 -17.84 -8.43
CA ARG A 115 21.08 -17.61 -7.79
C ARG A 115 22.11 -16.96 -8.73
N ALA A 116 22.06 -17.22 -10.04
CA ALA A 116 22.99 -16.64 -11.01
C ALA A 116 22.69 -15.15 -11.30
N ILE A 117 21.41 -14.82 -11.52
CA ILE A 117 20.97 -13.44 -11.79
C ILE A 117 21.16 -12.55 -10.55
N SER A 118 20.94 -13.09 -9.34
CA SER A 118 21.15 -12.36 -8.08
C SER A 118 22.61 -11.92 -7.92
N ARG A 119 23.54 -12.82 -8.27
CA ARG A 119 24.98 -12.54 -8.24
C ARG A 119 25.38 -11.50 -9.29
N MET A 120 24.76 -11.52 -10.47
CA MET A 120 25.03 -10.54 -11.53
C MET A 120 24.52 -9.14 -11.16
N MET A 121 23.30 -9.02 -10.65
CA MET A 121 22.72 -7.73 -10.25
C MET A 121 23.41 -7.12 -9.03
N LYS A 122 23.84 -7.94 -8.06
CA LYS A 122 24.72 -7.47 -6.96
C LYS A 122 26.04 -6.92 -7.46
N ARG A 123 26.63 -7.48 -8.52
CA ARG A 123 27.85 -6.97 -9.15
C ARG A 123 27.65 -5.64 -9.89
N LEU A 124 26.42 -5.32 -10.28
CA LEU A 124 26.06 -4.06 -10.96
C LEU A 124 25.67 -2.93 -10.00
N GLY A 125 25.85 -3.10 -8.68
CA GLY A 125 25.62 -2.02 -7.69
C GLY A 125 24.16 -1.74 -7.34
N HIS A 126 23.20 -2.50 -7.88
CA HIS A 126 21.77 -2.30 -7.67
C HIS A 126 21.18 -3.30 -6.67
N THR A 127 21.61 -3.24 -5.42
CA THR A 127 21.18 -4.18 -4.37
C THR A 127 19.67 -4.18 -4.11
N GLY A 128 19.00 -3.02 -4.11
CA GLY A 128 17.54 -2.94 -3.91
C GLY A 128 16.73 -3.48 -5.09
N LEU A 129 17.01 -2.98 -6.31
CA LEU A 129 16.37 -3.42 -7.55
C LEU A 129 16.62 -4.91 -7.84
N SER A 130 17.76 -5.45 -7.40
CA SER A 130 18.07 -6.87 -7.59
C SER A 130 17.05 -7.81 -6.95
N GLN A 131 16.50 -7.47 -5.77
CA GLN A 131 15.55 -8.33 -5.07
C GLN A 131 14.16 -8.29 -5.72
N ASP A 132 13.70 -7.11 -6.13
CA ASP A 132 12.44 -6.95 -6.86
C ASP A 132 12.51 -7.66 -8.22
N VAL A 133 13.61 -7.50 -8.97
CA VAL A 133 13.83 -8.15 -10.27
C VAL A 133 13.99 -9.65 -10.14
N LEU A 134 14.61 -10.17 -9.07
CA LEU A 134 14.78 -11.61 -8.86
C LEU A 134 13.47 -12.34 -8.70
N MET A 135 12.60 -11.76 -7.89
CA MET A 135 11.29 -12.32 -7.67
C MET A 135 10.41 -12.12 -8.91
N LEU A 136 10.44 -10.94 -9.56
CA LEU A 136 9.77 -10.71 -10.85
C LEU A 136 10.23 -11.71 -11.93
N ALA A 137 11.52 -12.03 -12.01
CA ALA A 137 12.05 -13.00 -12.97
C ALA A 137 11.60 -14.43 -12.68
N TYR A 138 11.51 -14.82 -11.40
CA TYR A 138 10.97 -16.12 -11.00
C TYR A 138 9.48 -16.26 -11.36
N LEU A 139 8.70 -15.20 -11.13
CA LEU A 139 7.27 -15.15 -11.46
C LEU A 139 7.05 -15.22 -12.98
N TRP A 140 7.88 -14.51 -13.74
CA TRP A 140 7.81 -14.53 -15.20
C TRP A 140 8.11 -15.93 -15.78
N GLN A 141 9.09 -16.64 -15.23
CA GLN A 141 9.49 -17.97 -15.71
C GLN A 141 8.46 -19.06 -15.40
N THR A 142 7.67 -18.90 -14.34
CA THR A 142 6.66 -19.89 -13.91
C THR A 142 5.27 -19.65 -14.51
N ARG A 143 5.14 -18.73 -15.49
CA ARG A 143 3.85 -18.22 -16.00
C ARG A 143 2.96 -17.61 -14.91
N PHE A 144 3.57 -17.16 -13.81
CA PHE A 144 2.90 -16.50 -12.71
C PHE A 144 2.53 -15.08 -13.16
N THR A 145 1.25 -14.72 -13.07
CA THR A 145 0.81 -13.36 -13.41
C THR A 145 1.18 -12.39 -12.28
N TRP A 146 1.23 -11.09 -12.58
CA TRP A 146 1.39 -10.06 -11.55
C TRP A 146 0.25 -10.09 -10.52
N THR A 147 -0.95 -10.46 -10.94
CA THR A 147 -2.11 -10.64 -10.07
C THR A 147 -1.86 -11.77 -9.07
N ASN A 148 -1.48 -12.96 -9.56
CA ASN A 148 -1.17 -14.10 -8.69
C ASN A 148 -0.04 -13.75 -7.72
N PHE A 149 0.93 -12.95 -8.17
CA PHE A 149 2.00 -12.46 -7.30
C PHE A 149 1.46 -11.60 -6.16
N CYS A 150 0.62 -10.62 -6.47
CA CYS A 150 0.03 -9.74 -5.45
C CYS A 150 -0.87 -10.54 -4.49
N GLU A 151 -1.66 -11.50 -4.99
CA GLU A 151 -2.48 -12.39 -4.16
C GLU A 151 -1.61 -13.20 -3.19
N MET A 152 -0.60 -13.90 -3.72
CA MET A 152 0.34 -14.67 -2.93
C MET A 152 1.08 -13.81 -1.90
N LEU A 153 1.53 -12.62 -2.29
CA LEU A 153 2.18 -11.67 -1.38
C LEU A 153 1.23 -11.34 -0.22
N LEU A 154 0.05 -10.81 -0.53
CA LEU A 154 -0.92 -10.34 0.47
C LEU A 154 -1.42 -11.48 1.37
N GLU A 155 -1.55 -12.70 0.85
CA GLU A 155 -1.88 -13.89 1.64
C GLU A 155 -0.73 -14.25 2.59
N LEU A 156 0.50 -14.31 2.10
CA LEU A 156 1.64 -14.72 2.92
C LEU A 156 2.01 -13.69 3.98
N THR A 157 1.92 -12.40 3.67
CA THR A 157 2.38 -11.32 4.55
C THR A 157 1.24 -10.69 5.34
N GLY A 158 0.07 -10.53 4.74
CA GLY A 158 -1.14 -10.03 5.38
C GLY A 158 -2.18 -11.08 5.78
N GLY A 159 -2.14 -12.31 5.27
CA GLY A 159 -3.27 -13.24 5.44
C GLY A 159 -4.54 -12.76 4.71
N ILE A 160 -4.35 -11.98 3.66
CA ILE A 160 -5.43 -11.46 2.82
C ILE A 160 -5.52 -12.37 1.59
N ASP A 161 -6.46 -13.30 1.61
CA ASP A 161 -6.71 -14.20 0.50
C ASP A 161 -7.68 -13.60 -0.54
N ALA A 162 -7.93 -14.33 -1.63
CA ALA A 162 -8.80 -13.89 -2.72
C ALA A 162 -10.28 -13.70 -2.34
N SER A 163 -10.72 -14.15 -1.16
CA SER A 163 -12.08 -13.89 -0.65
C SER A 163 -12.23 -12.48 -0.04
N VAL A 164 -11.12 -11.83 0.30
CA VAL A 164 -11.15 -10.44 0.79
C VAL A 164 -11.35 -9.50 -0.40
N THR A 165 -12.49 -8.81 -0.40
CA THR A 165 -12.84 -7.82 -1.42
C THR A 165 -12.74 -6.41 -0.85
N LEU A 166 -12.86 -5.39 -1.70
CA LEU A 166 -12.87 -4.00 -1.25
C LEU A 166 -14.06 -3.66 -0.33
N GLY A 167 -15.12 -4.47 -0.35
CA GLY A 167 -16.27 -4.37 0.56
C GLY A 167 -16.12 -5.17 1.86
N SER A 168 -15.06 -5.94 2.04
CA SER A 168 -14.84 -6.74 3.25
C SER A 168 -14.67 -5.86 4.50
N PRO A 169 -14.86 -6.43 5.71
CA PRO A 169 -14.56 -5.73 6.96
C PRO A 169 -13.13 -5.16 6.95
N VAL A 170 -13.00 -3.96 7.48
CA VAL A 170 -11.72 -3.24 7.58
C VAL A 170 -11.33 -3.04 9.03
N SER A 171 -10.04 -2.85 9.26
CA SER A 171 -9.49 -2.47 10.56
C SER A 171 -10.18 -1.21 11.09
N PRO A 172 -10.44 -1.10 12.41
CA PRO A 172 -11.19 0.02 12.98
C PRO A 172 -10.68 1.40 12.58
N TRP A 173 -9.36 1.57 12.43
CA TRP A 173 -8.76 2.84 12.03
C TRP A 173 -9.17 3.28 10.62
N ALA A 174 -9.49 2.34 9.71
CA ALA A 174 -9.73 2.61 8.30
C ALA A 174 -11.23 2.84 7.96
N LYS A 175 -12.13 2.51 8.89
CA LYS A 175 -13.58 2.61 8.69
C LYS A 175 -14.01 4.03 8.30
N GLY A 176 -14.82 4.13 7.24
CA GLY A 176 -15.38 5.40 6.76
C GLY A 176 -14.41 6.27 5.96
N LYS A 177 -13.18 5.81 5.70
CA LYS A 177 -12.22 6.51 4.83
C LYS A 177 -12.40 6.11 3.37
N ALA A 178 -11.97 6.96 2.46
CA ALA A 178 -11.88 6.62 1.04
C ALA A 178 -10.48 6.05 0.69
N TRP A 179 -10.40 4.93 -0.03
CA TRP A 179 -9.13 4.39 -0.54
C TRP A 179 -9.05 4.52 -2.06
N LEU A 180 -8.00 5.18 -2.54
CA LEU A 180 -7.64 5.38 -3.94
C LEU A 180 -6.44 4.49 -4.29
N VAL A 181 -6.67 3.41 -5.04
CA VAL A 181 -5.67 2.36 -5.32
C VAL A 181 -5.03 2.53 -6.70
N ALA A 182 -3.71 2.42 -6.82
CA ALA A 182 -2.97 2.44 -8.09
C ALA A 182 -3.20 3.71 -8.94
N HIS A 183 -3.21 4.87 -8.29
CA HIS A 183 -3.63 6.12 -8.89
C HIS A 183 -2.45 6.91 -9.51
N THR A 184 -2.24 6.82 -10.83
CA THR A 184 -1.50 7.80 -11.68
C THR A 184 -1.98 7.78 -13.13
N LEU A 185 -2.42 8.91 -13.70
CA LEU A 185 -2.43 9.23 -15.14
C LEU A 185 -1.21 10.12 -15.37
N THR A 186 -0.64 10.09 -16.55
CA THR A 186 0.32 11.09 -17.02
C THR A 186 -0.42 12.15 -17.82
N THR A 187 -0.26 13.41 -17.47
CA THR A 187 -0.67 14.54 -18.31
C THR A 187 0.33 14.67 -19.47
N PRO A 188 -0.07 15.00 -20.71
CA PRO A 188 0.87 15.41 -21.76
C PRO A 188 1.81 16.50 -21.22
N ARG A 189 2.97 16.74 -21.85
CA ARG A 189 3.86 17.87 -21.51
C ARG A 189 3.03 19.16 -21.52
N ALA A 190 2.51 19.56 -20.36
CA ALA A 190 1.60 20.68 -20.28
C ALA A 190 2.40 21.91 -20.69
N LYS A 191 2.06 22.51 -21.84
CA LYS A 191 2.31 23.94 -22.01
C LYS A 191 1.45 24.65 -20.95
N ALA A 192 1.91 25.80 -20.46
CA ALA A 192 1.18 26.53 -19.43
C ALA A 192 -0.29 26.74 -19.86
N GLY A 193 -1.24 26.21 -19.08
CA GLY A 193 -2.68 26.41 -19.29
C GLY A 193 -3.45 25.25 -19.96
N GLU A 194 -2.88 24.05 -20.13
CA GLU A 194 -3.61 22.91 -20.69
C GLU A 194 -4.60 22.27 -19.68
N ALA A 195 -5.81 21.97 -20.16
CA ALA A 195 -6.89 21.32 -19.41
C ALA A 195 -6.94 19.81 -19.69
N VAL A 196 -7.03 19.01 -18.63
CA VAL A 196 -7.24 17.55 -18.68
C VAL A 196 -8.70 17.27 -18.38
N HIS A 197 -9.37 16.57 -19.28
CA HIS A 197 -10.74 16.11 -19.10
C HIS A 197 -10.73 14.62 -18.76
N ILE A 198 -11.27 14.25 -17.60
CA ILE A 198 -11.53 12.87 -17.22
C ILE A 198 -13.03 12.64 -17.29
N GLU A 199 -13.46 11.71 -18.15
CA GLU A 199 -14.86 11.37 -18.39
C GLU A 199 -15.10 9.86 -18.34
N GLU A 200 -16.32 9.46 -17.98
CA GLU A 200 -16.74 8.06 -18.02
C GLU A 200 -16.86 7.57 -19.47
N ALA A 201 -16.36 6.37 -19.76
CA ALA A 201 -16.12 5.89 -21.13
C ALA A 201 -17.37 5.71 -22.03
N ARG A 202 -18.59 5.71 -21.48
CA ARG A 202 -19.84 5.61 -22.27
C ARG A 202 -20.97 6.43 -21.63
N ARG A 203 -21.36 7.53 -22.29
CA ARG A 203 -22.40 8.50 -21.90
C ARG A 203 -22.13 9.14 -20.52
N PRO A 204 -21.17 10.08 -20.43
CA PRO A 204 -20.68 10.57 -19.15
C PRO A 204 -21.76 11.36 -18.40
N ALA A 205 -22.15 10.86 -17.22
CA ALA A 205 -23.00 11.60 -16.29
C ALA A 205 -22.18 12.58 -15.42
N ARG A 206 -20.85 12.40 -15.42
CA ARG A 206 -19.88 13.17 -14.62
C ARG A 206 -18.61 13.37 -15.42
N ALA A 207 -18.07 14.58 -15.36
CA ALA A 207 -16.76 14.93 -15.89
C ALA A 207 -16.06 15.83 -14.88
N ILE A 208 -14.73 15.67 -14.76
CA ILE A 208 -13.88 16.59 -14.01
C ILE A 208 -12.88 17.17 -14.99
N THR A 209 -12.78 18.50 -15.01
CA THR A 209 -11.76 19.21 -15.76
C THR A 209 -10.72 19.72 -14.78
N GLN A 210 -9.47 19.32 -14.95
CA GLN A 210 -8.35 19.80 -14.15
C GLN A 210 -7.39 20.58 -15.03
N THR A 211 -7.15 21.84 -14.70
CA THR A 211 -6.07 22.62 -15.32
C THR A 211 -4.76 22.31 -14.63
N THR A 212 -3.75 21.91 -15.41
CA THR A 212 -2.41 21.64 -14.87
C THR A 212 -1.45 22.74 -15.28
N ALA A 213 -0.60 23.20 -14.36
CA ALA A 213 0.50 24.12 -14.64
C ALA A 213 1.80 23.49 -14.15
N GLY A 214 2.64 23.04 -15.08
CA GLY A 214 3.97 22.49 -14.80
C GLY A 214 5.08 23.51 -15.05
N SER A 215 6.22 23.34 -14.37
CA SER A 215 7.47 24.01 -14.76
C SER A 215 8.07 23.32 -16.00
N PRO A 216 8.76 24.05 -16.90
CA PRO A 216 9.37 23.44 -18.08
C PRO A 216 10.29 22.26 -17.72
N GLY A 217 10.06 21.10 -18.33
CA GLY A 217 10.91 19.91 -18.18
C GLY A 217 10.39 18.80 -17.25
N LEU A 218 9.23 18.98 -16.61
CA LEU A 218 8.65 17.97 -15.71
C LEU A 218 7.29 17.45 -16.23
N SER A 219 7.08 16.14 -16.17
CA SER A 219 5.77 15.51 -16.41
C SER A 219 4.82 15.81 -15.25
N VAL A 220 3.54 16.05 -15.56
CA VAL A 220 2.48 16.17 -14.55
C VAL A 220 1.73 14.83 -14.47
N TYR A 221 1.28 14.43 -13.27
CA TYR A 221 0.54 13.19 -13.04
C TYR A 221 -0.88 13.49 -12.54
N THR A 222 -1.92 12.86 -13.10
CA THR A 222 -3.34 13.01 -12.76
C THR A 222 -3.91 11.66 -12.33
N PRO A 223 -4.27 11.32 -11.09
CA PRO A 223 -4.62 9.92 -10.73
C PRO A 223 -5.96 9.35 -11.31
N ALA A 224 -6.11 8.01 -11.45
CA ALA A 224 -7.25 7.32 -12.11
C ALA A 224 -8.29 6.63 -11.18
N VAL A 225 -9.49 7.23 -11.12
CA VAL A 225 -10.90 6.76 -10.93
C VAL A 225 -11.22 5.36 -10.38
N TYR A 226 -10.70 4.94 -9.23
CA TYR A 226 -11.46 4.03 -8.35
C TYR A 226 -11.24 4.38 -6.88
N SER A 227 -12.22 5.07 -6.29
CA SER A 227 -12.28 5.30 -4.85
C SER A 227 -13.36 4.41 -4.24
N TYR A 228 -13.03 3.67 -3.20
CA TYR A 228 -14.00 2.91 -2.41
C TYR A 228 -14.12 3.52 -1.02
N THR A 229 -15.35 3.63 -0.51
CA THR A 229 -15.57 3.96 0.89
C THR A 229 -15.40 2.68 1.70
N LEU A 230 -14.37 2.65 2.55
CA LEU A 230 -14.01 1.48 3.34
C LEU A 230 -15.07 1.18 4.40
N GLY A 231 -15.52 -0.08 4.45
CA GLY A 231 -16.52 -0.54 5.42
C GLY A 231 -17.96 -0.11 5.12
N SER A 232 -18.28 0.27 3.87
CA SER A 232 -19.62 0.67 3.45
C SER A 232 -20.57 -0.50 3.14
N TYR A 233 -20.20 -1.75 3.45
CA TYR A 233 -21.08 -2.88 3.18
C TYR A 233 -22.30 -2.84 4.11
N THR A 234 -23.49 -2.98 3.54
CA THR A 234 -24.71 -3.34 4.26
C THR A 234 -24.92 -4.84 4.07
N LEU A 235 -24.97 -5.59 5.17
CA LEU A 235 -25.55 -6.94 5.15
C LEU A 235 -27.02 -6.75 4.78
N GLY A 236 -27.36 -7.02 3.52
CA GLY A 236 -28.74 -7.20 3.13
C GLY A 236 -29.30 -8.34 3.96
N SER A 237 -30.28 -8.05 4.83
CA SER A 237 -31.15 -9.09 5.35
C SER A 237 -31.81 -9.74 4.13
N ALA A 238 -31.42 -10.99 3.83
CA ALA A 238 -32.18 -11.79 2.90
C ALA A 238 -33.60 -11.94 3.47
N GLY A 239 -34.56 -11.29 2.82
CA GLY A 239 -36.00 -11.58 2.95
C GLY A 239 -36.40 -12.63 1.95
#